data_AF-A0A7X9Q465-F1
#
_entry.id   AF-A0A7X9Q465-F1
#
_cell.length_a   1.000
_cell.length_b   1.000
_cell.length_c   1.000
_cell.angle_alpha   90.00
_cell.angle_beta   90.00
_cell.angle_gamma   90.00
#
_symmetry.space_group_name_H-M   'P 1'
#
loop_
_entity.id
_entity.type
_entity.pdbx_description
1 polymer ?
#
loop_
_entity_poly.entity_id
_entity_poly.type
_entity_poly.pdbx_seq_one_letter_code
_entity_poly.pdbx_strand_id
1 'polypeptide(L)'
;SIEINFDHIKYVVTDGQKVRVTGTINGVTANGDSILTAENFLHLEHTDGGNLLHINYVQQNTLFKTRSGKRQLVTLLWKAGAGINIPRTDFTWKGDRLNNKFHVAGYNISAEAGARLYASSRLFIEFTGKSGFVKYVNALANTTQTSGNRVKHSFGYFELIATVGYDIHF
;
A
#
# COMPACT_ATOMS: atom_id res chain seq x y z
N SER A 1 1.27 -17.06 -14.49
CA SER A 1 2.66 -16.53 -14.43
C SER A 1 2.96 -16.03 -13.02
N ILE A 2 4.20 -15.68 -12.74
CA ILE A 2 4.61 -15.01 -11.50
C ILE A 2 4.96 -13.57 -11.86
N GLU A 3 4.54 -12.62 -11.02
CA GLU A 3 4.83 -11.20 -11.14
C GLU A 3 5.49 -10.72 -9.85
N ILE A 4 6.51 -9.88 -9.98
CA ILE A 4 7.08 -9.11 -8.87
C ILE A 4 6.73 -7.66 -9.15
N ASN A 5 6.00 -7.02 -8.24
CA ASN A 5 5.65 -5.61 -8.35
C ASN A 5 6.04 -4.85 -7.08
N PHE A 6 6.20 -3.54 -7.25
CA PHE A 6 6.55 -2.62 -6.18
C PHE A 6 5.59 -1.44 -6.22
N ASP A 7 4.76 -1.31 -5.18
CA ASP A 7 3.77 -0.24 -5.08
C ASP A 7 4.25 0.83 -4.10
N HIS A 8 4.03 2.09 -4.46
CA HIS A 8 4.32 3.23 -3.60
C HIS A 8 3.01 3.86 -3.11
N ILE A 9 2.62 3.54 -1.88
CA ILE A 9 1.41 4.07 -1.25
C ILE A 9 1.71 5.30 -0.39
N LYS A 10 0.67 6.10 -0.13
CA LYS A 10 0.71 7.18 0.86
C LYS A 10 -0.29 6.88 1.95
N TYR A 11 0.17 6.92 3.20
CA TYR A 11 -0.68 6.82 4.39
C TYR A 11 -0.39 8.03 5.27
N VAL A 12 -1.42 8.75 5.69
CA VAL A 12 -1.31 9.94 6.53
C VAL A 12 -2.36 9.85 7.62
N VAL A 13 -1.96 9.99 8.88
CA VAL A 13 -2.91 10.18 9.98
C VAL A 13 -3.55 11.56 9.85
N THR A 14 -4.88 11.63 9.85
CA THR A 14 -5.61 12.89 9.77
C THR A 14 -5.39 13.74 11.02
N ASP A 15 -4.82 14.93 10.87
CA ASP A 15 -4.73 15.89 11.98
C ASP A 15 -6.12 16.48 12.30
N GLY A 16 -6.33 16.84 13.56
CA GLY A 16 -7.60 17.34 14.08
C GLY A 16 -8.65 16.27 14.39
N GLN A 17 -8.40 15.01 14.06
CA GLN A 17 -9.33 13.93 14.38
C GLN A 17 -9.35 13.63 15.90
N LYS A 18 -10.55 13.37 16.43
CA LYS A 18 -10.73 12.91 17.81
C LYS A 18 -10.59 11.39 17.85
N VAL A 19 -9.70 10.88 18.69
CA VAL A 19 -9.47 9.44 18.88
C VAL A 19 -9.48 9.06 20.34
N ARG A 20 -9.85 7.81 20.61
CA ARG A 20 -9.70 7.21 21.92
C ARG A 20 -8.24 6.83 22.14
N VAL A 21 -7.62 7.38 23.19
CA VAL A 21 -6.26 7.08 23.61
C VAL A 21 -6.28 6.29 24.90
N THR A 22 -5.55 5.16 24.91
CA THR A 22 -5.35 4.32 26.08
C THR A 22 -3.87 3.94 26.17
N GLY A 23 -3.30 3.90 27.38
CA GLY A 23 -1.93 3.46 27.61
C GLY A 23 -1.24 4.28 28.69
N THR A 24 0.07 4.48 28.54
CA THR A 24 0.86 5.30 29.46
C THR A 24 1.58 6.40 28.69
N ILE A 25 1.39 7.65 29.08
CA ILE A 25 2.05 8.83 28.52
C ILE A 25 2.82 9.50 29.65
N ASN A 26 4.14 9.67 29.51
CA ASN A 26 4.99 10.29 30.53
C ASN A 26 4.81 9.68 31.94
N GLY A 27 4.64 8.36 32.02
CA GLY A 27 4.41 7.64 33.29
C GLY A 27 2.98 7.73 33.84
N VAL A 28 2.08 8.46 33.19
CA VAL A 28 0.68 8.62 33.60
C VAL A 28 -0.23 7.74 32.73
N THR A 29 -1.15 7.02 33.36
CA THR A 29 -2.17 6.25 32.63
C THR A 29 -3.09 7.20 31.86
N ALA A 30 -3.10 7.05 30.54
CA ALA A 30 -4.02 7.72 29.64
C ALA A 30 -5.21 6.80 29.34
N ASN A 31 -6.43 7.32 29.49
CA ASN A 31 -7.65 6.60 29.17
C ASN A 31 -8.78 7.59 28.87
N GLY A 32 -8.71 8.29 27.73
CA GLY A 32 -9.75 9.24 27.31
C GLY A 32 -9.72 9.55 25.82
N ASP A 33 -10.52 10.51 25.38
CA ASP A 33 -10.44 11.05 24.02
C ASP A 33 -9.34 12.10 23.93
N SER A 34 -8.63 12.13 22.80
CA SER A 34 -7.63 13.15 22.47
C SER A 34 -7.79 13.62 21.02
N ILE A 35 -7.27 14.80 20.71
CA ILE A 35 -7.21 15.33 19.34
C ILE A 35 -5.79 15.10 18.82
N LEU A 36 -5.67 14.41 17.68
CA LEU A 36 -4.37 14.21 17.04
C LEU A 36 -3.90 15.52 16.41
N THR A 37 -2.73 15.99 16.85
CA THR A 37 -2.03 17.13 16.24
C THR A 37 -0.54 16.88 16.32
N ALA A 38 0.20 17.23 15.27
CA ALA A 38 1.65 17.09 15.24
C ALA A 38 2.34 17.86 16.38
N GLU A 39 1.86 19.07 16.68
CA GLU A 39 2.46 19.97 17.67
C GLU A 39 2.26 19.52 19.11
N ASN A 40 1.05 19.05 19.47
CA ASN A 40 0.71 18.78 20.89
C ASN A 40 0.60 17.30 21.24
N PHE A 41 0.54 16.41 20.24
CA PHE A 41 0.44 14.96 20.48
C PHE A 41 1.28 14.15 19.51
N LEU A 42 0.68 13.56 18.47
CA LEU A 42 1.41 12.76 17.49
C LEU A 42 0.87 12.98 16.08
N HIS A 43 1.77 12.86 15.12
CA HIS A 43 1.47 12.72 13.69
C HIS A 43 2.32 11.58 13.11
N LEU A 44 1.77 10.84 12.15
CA LEU A 44 2.46 9.75 11.49
C LEU A 44 2.04 9.68 10.02
N GLU A 45 3.03 9.53 9.15
CA GLU A 45 2.81 9.26 7.74
C GLU A 45 3.89 8.35 7.12
N HIS A 46 3.52 7.70 6.01
CA HIS A 46 4.42 6.93 5.15
C HIS A 46 4.38 7.48 3.71
N THR A 47 4.39 8.80 3.57
CA THR A 47 4.30 9.52 2.28
C THR A 47 5.61 9.50 1.50
N ASP A 48 6.74 9.56 2.23
CA ASP A 48 8.11 9.58 1.71
C ASP A 48 8.71 8.19 1.48
N GLY A 49 7.87 7.15 1.49
CA GLY A 49 8.34 5.81 1.22
C GLY A 49 7.42 4.69 1.68
N GLY A 50 6.11 4.75 1.42
CA GLY A 50 5.17 3.66 1.69
C GLY A 50 5.33 2.50 0.71
N ASN A 51 6.47 1.82 0.75
CA ASN A 51 6.81 0.82 -0.26
C ASN A 51 6.26 -0.55 0.08
N LEU A 52 5.54 -1.16 -0.85
CA LEU A 52 5.04 -2.52 -0.77
C LEU A 52 5.71 -3.34 -1.88
N LEU A 53 6.60 -4.27 -1.51
CA LEU A 53 7.10 -5.27 -2.44
C LEU A 53 6.16 -6.46 -2.40
N HIS A 54 5.74 -6.92 -3.57
CA HIS A 54 4.74 -7.98 -3.73
C HIS A 54 5.25 -9.06 -4.69
N ILE A 55 4.90 -10.31 -4.38
CA ILE A 55 5.01 -11.45 -5.28
C ILE A 55 3.59 -11.94 -5.55
N ASN A 56 3.16 -11.87 -6.81
CA ASN A 56 1.82 -12.27 -7.22
C ASN A 56 1.85 -13.52 -8.09
N TYR A 57 0.89 -14.39 -7.86
CA TYR A 57 0.42 -15.32 -8.87
C TYR A 57 -0.54 -14.58 -9.79
N VAL A 58 -0.31 -14.69 -11.10
CA VAL A 58 -1.13 -14.03 -12.14
C VAL A 58 -1.75 -15.09 -13.03
N GLN A 59 -3.07 -15.02 -13.20
CA GLN A 59 -3.81 -15.89 -14.09
C GLN A 59 -4.63 -15.07 -15.08
N GLN A 60 -4.64 -15.51 -16.33
CA GLN A 60 -5.33 -14.83 -17.42
C GLN A 60 -6.16 -15.84 -18.21
N ASN A 61 -7.35 -15.41 -18.64
CA ASN A 61 -8.24 -16.21 -19.45
C ASN A 61 -8.87 -15.36 -20.56
N THR A 62 -8.60 -15.71 -21.82
CA THR A 62 -9.21 -15.03 -22.97
C THR A 62 -10.66 -15.44 -23.11
N LEU A 63 -11.58 -14.48 -22.93
CA LEU A 63 -13.01 -14.71 -23.04
C LEU A 63 -13.51 -14.57 -24.49
N PHE A 64 -13.02 -13.55 -25.19
CA PHE A 64 -13.46 -13.26 -26.56
C PHE A 64 -12.27 -13.15 -27.51
N LYS A 65 -12.44 -13.72 -28.70
CA LYS A 65 -11.52 -13.65 -29.83
C LYS A 65 -12.26 -13.16 -31.07
N THR A 66 -11.53 -12.68 -32.07
CA THR A 66 -12.09 -12.37 -33.39
C THR A 66 -12.71 -13.61 -34.03
N ARG A 67 -13.62 -13.45 -35.00
CA ARG A 67 -14.23 -14.58 -35.75
C ARG A 67 -13.19 -15.52 -36.36
N SER A 68 -12.04 -15.00 -36.77
CA SER A 68 -10.91 -15.79 -37.29
C SER A 68 -10.14 -16.56 -36.22
N GLY A 69 -10.42 -16.34 -34.93
CA GLY A 69 -9.70 -16.92 -33.78
C GLY A 69 -8.27 -16.37 -33.57
N LYS A 70 -7.74 -15.59 -34.53
CA LYS A 70 -6.33 -15.15 -34.56
C LYS A 70 -6.00 -14.04 -33.57
N ARG A 71 -6.99 -13.27 -33.10
CA ARG A 71 -6.78 -12.10 -32.25
C ARG A 71 -7.66 -12.16 -31.01
N GLN A 72 -7.06 -11.93 -29.85
CA GLN A 72 -7.77 -11.74 -28.60
C GLN A 72 -8.50 -10.39 -28.61
N LEU A 73 -9.70 -10.33 -28.05
CA LEU A 73 -10.48 -9.10 -27.91
C LEU A 73 -10.57 -8.71 -26.44
N VAL A 74 -10.92 -9.68 -25.60
CA VAL A 74 -11.12 -9.49 -24.18
C VAL A 74 -10.46 -10.65 -23.43
N THR A 75 -9.58 -10.30 -22.51
CA THR A 75 -8.94 -11.24 -21.60
C THR A 75 -9.24 -10.80 -20.17
N LEU A 76 -9.82 -11.70 -19.38
CA LEU A 76 -9.96 -11.49 -17.95
C LEU A 76 -8.66 -11.89 -17.27
N LEU A 77 -8.26 -11.13 -16.26
CA LEU A 77 -7.12 -11.47 -15.43
C LEU A 77 -7.44 -11.31 -13.95
N TRP A 78 -6.76 -12.12 -13.14
CA TRP A 78 -6.71 -11.92 -11.71
C TRP A 78 -5.31 -12.22 -11.19
N LYS A 79 -4.98 -11.55 -10.10
CA LYS A 79 -3.72 -11.67 -9.38
C LYS A 79 -4.02 -11.83 -7.90
N ALA A 80 -3.25 -12.68 -7.23
CA ALA A 80 -3.26 -12.77 -5.78
C ALA A 80 -1.82 -12.90 -5.30
N GLY A 81 -1.48 -12.19 -4.24
CA GLY A 81 -0.11 -12.17 -3.77
C GLY A 81 0.05 -11.59 -2.38
N ALA A 82 1.29 -11.62 -1.94
CA ALA A 82 1.71 -11.16 -0.63
C ALA A 82 3.14 -10.64 -0.72
N GLY A 83 3.55 -9.89 0.29
CA GLY A 83 4.93 -9.49 0.40
C GLY A 83 5.22 -8.63 1.62
N ILE A 84 6.23 -7.77 1.50
CA ILE A 84 6.84 -7.05 2.61
C ILE A 84 6.66 -5.55 2.46
N ASN A 85 6.60 -4.86 3.61
CA ASN A 85 6.46 -3.41 3.67
C ASN A 85 7.81 -2.80 4.04
N ILE A 86 8.28 -1.81 3.27
CA ILE A 86 9.56 -1.13 3.49
C ILE A 86 9.30 0.38 3.63
N PRO A 87 8.66 0.82 4.74
CA PRO A 87 8.29 2.21 4.92
C PRO A 87 9.50 3.09 5.19
N ARG A 88 9.37 4.37 4.83
CA ARG A 88 10.06 5.47 5.48
C ARG A 88 9.03 6.26 6.29
N THR A 89 9.05 6.07 7.61
CA THR A 89 8.02 6.66 8.50
C THR A 89 8.43 8.06 8.91
N ASP A 90 7.65 9.06 8.51
CA ASP A 90 7.71 10.39 9.10
C ASP A 90 6.88 10.37 10.39
N PHE A 91 7.56 10.60 11.50
CA PHE A 91 6.94 10.56 12.81
C PHE A 91 7.20 11.87 13.54
N THR A 92 6.13 12.47 14.05
CA THR A 92 6.21 13.64 14.92
C THR A 92 5.57 13.32 16.26
N TRP A 93 6.29 13.63 17.34
CA TRP A 93 5.79 13.56 18.70
C TRP A 93 5.96 14.92 19.37
N LYS A 94 4.85 15.57 19.71
CA LYS A 94 4.83 16.88 20.38
C LYS A 94 5.76 17.91 19.72
N GLY A 95 5.65 18.04 18.40
CA GLY A 95 6.48 18.94 17.59
C GLY A 95 7.88 18.42 17.23
N ASP A 96 8.39 17.38 17.88
CA ASP A 96 9.67 16.77 17.54
C ASP A 96 9.50 15.76 16.39
N ARG A 97 9.92 16.17 15.19
CA ARG A 97 9.74 15.44 13.94
C ARG A 97 11.03 14.76 13.49
N LEU A 98 10.92 13.50 13.09
CA LEU A 98 11.98 12.79 12.37
C LEU A 98 11.42 11.94 11.22
N ASN A 99 11.97 12.15 10.04
CA ASN A 99 11.76 11.27 8.90
C ASN A 99 12.74 10.08 9.01
N ASN A 100 12.22 8.93 9.42
CA ASN A 100 13.01 7.75 9.75
C ASN A 100 13.70 7.14 8.51
N LYS A 101 14.48 6.08 8.70
CA LYS A 101 15.14 5.34 7.62
C LYS A 101 14.25 4.22 7.08
N PHE A 102 14.51 3.80 5.84
CA PHE A 102 13.91 2.59 5.27
C PHE A 102 14.33 1.35 6.05
N HIS A 103 13.37 0.48 6.36
CA HIS A 103 13.60 -0.88 6.85
C HIS A 103 12.37 -1.75 6.59
N VAL A 104 12.54 -3.07 6.64
CA VAL A 104 11.40 -4.01 6.56
C VAL A 104 10.57 -3.88 7.83
N ALA A 105 9.33 -3.44 7.69
CA ALA A 105 8.48 -3.04 8.81
C ALA A 105 7.19 -3.87 8.99
N GLY A 106 6.94 -4.83 8.10
CA GLY A 106 5.67 -5.54 8.06
C GLY A 106 5.44 -6.35 6.80
N TYR A 107 4.20 -6.79 6.64
CA TYR A 107 3.74 -7.58 5.50
C TYR A 107 2.44 -7.04 4.91
N ASN A 108 2.15 -7.47 3.70
CA ASN A 108 0.92 -7.15 3.00
C ASN A 108 0.38 -8.39 2.27
N ILE A 109 -0.92 -8.35 1.97
CA ILE A 109 -1.59 -9.28 1.07
C ILE A 109 -2.50 -8.48 0.14
N SER A 110 -2.64 -8.90 -1.10
CA SER A 110 -3.50 -8.23 -2.07
C SER A 110 -4.10 -9.18 -3.09
N ALA A 111 -5.25 -8.77 -3.61
CA ALA A 111 -5.89 -9.35 -4.78
C ALA A 111 -6.17 -8.24 -5.80
N GLU A 112 -6.00 -8.57 -7.07
CA GLU A 112 -6.26 -7.68 -8.20
C GLU A 112 -7.07 -8.45 -9.24
N ALA A 113 -8.08 -7.85 -9.84
CA ALA A 113 -8.82 -8.47 -10.93
C ALA A 113 -9.31 -7.43 -11.91
N GLY A 114 -9.43 -7.82 -13.18
CA GLY A 114 -9.82 -6.90 -14.21
C GLY A 114 -9.94 -7.52 -15.59
N ALA A 115 -10.03 -6.62 -16.57
CA ALA A 115 -10.16 -6.99 -17.96
C ALA A 115 -9.16 -6.21 -18.81
N ARG A 116 -8.58 -6.93 -19.76
CA ARG A 116 -7.73 -6.42 -20.82
C ARG A 116 -8.49 -6.42 -22.14
N LEU A 117 -8.58 -5.26 -22.75
CA LEU A 117 -9.20 -5.01 -24.04
C LEU A 117 -8.12 -4.78 -25.10
N TYR A 118 -8.13 -5.58 -26.15
CA TYR A 118 -7.15 -5.52 -27.22
C TYR A 118 -7.65 -4.62 -28.35
N ALA A 119 -7.03 -3.45 -28.50
CA ALA A 119 -7.29 -2.53 -29.61
C ALA A 119 -6.67 -3.04 -30.93
N SER A 120 -5.55 -3.75 -30.85
CA SER A 120 -4.93 -4.45 -31.99
C SER A 120 -4.49 -5.85 -31.59
N SER A 121 -3.69 -6.54 -32.41
CA SER A 121 -3.11 -7.85 -32.04
C SER A 121 -2.04 -7.75 -30.96
N ARG A 122 -1.60 -6.53 -30.61
CA ARG A 122 -0.50 -6.28 -29.66
C ARG A 122 -0.82 -5.18 -28.66
N LEU A 123 -1.53 -4.14 -29.09
CA LEU A 123 -1.91 -3.02 -28.23
C LEU A 123 -3.15 -3.37 -27.41
N PHE A 124 -3.08 -3.17 -26.10
CA PHE A 124 -4.19 -3.35 -25.18
C PHE A 124 -4.33 -2.20 -24.19
N ILE A 125 -5.55 -2.07 -23.67
CA ILE A 125 -5.88 -1.28 -22.50
C ILE A 125 -6.38 -2.25 -21.44
N GLU A 126 -5.88 -2.15 -20.23
CA GLU A 126 -6.24 -2.98 -19.10
C GLU A 126 -6.81 -2.12 -17.98
N PHE A 127 -7.95 -2.54 -17.43
CA PHE A 127 -8.58 -1.93 -16.28
C PHE A 127 -8.69 -2.98 -15.18
N THR A 128 -8.04 -2.73 -14.05
CA THR A 128 -8.07 -3.63 -12.89
C THR A 128 -8.46 -2.88 -11.63
N GLY A 129 -9.15 -3.58 -10.74
CA GLY A 129 -9.37 -3.17 -9.36
C GLY A 129 -8.47 -3.99 -8.46
N LYS A 130 -7.74 -3.32 -7.58
CA LYS A 130 -6.84 -3.94 -6.60
C LYS A 130 -7.29 -3.61 -5.20
N SER A 131 -7.29 -4.60 -4.33
CA SER A 131 -7.59 -4.45 -2.91
C SER A 131 -6.56 -5.21 -2.10
N GLY A 132 -6.26 -4.72 -0.90
CA GLY A 132 -5.29 -5.37 -0.05
C GLY A 132 -5.34 -4.92 1.39
N PHE A 133 -4.56 -5.64 2.20
CA PHE A 133 -4.36 -5.36 3.61
C PHE A 133 -2.88 -5.21 3.90
N VAL A 134 -2.53 -4.15 4.63
CA VAL A 134 -1.16 -3.82 5.01
C VAL A 134 -1.06 -3.87 6.54
N LYS A 135 -0.09 -4.61 7.06
CA LYS A 135 0.22 -4.68 8.49
C LYS A 135 1.64 -4.23 8.76
N TYR A 136 1.79 -3.12 9.47
CA TYR A 136 3.06 -2.71 10.05
C TYR A 136 3.16 -3.28 11.47
N VAL A 137 4.27 -3.98 11.75
CA VAL A 137 4.52 -4.66 13.03
C VAL A 137 5.65 -4.01 13.83
N ASN A 138 6.48 -3.20 13.20
CA ASN A 138 7.61 -2.51 13.83
C ASN A 138 8.05 -1.28 13.00
N ALA A 139 7.10 -0.48 12.48
CA ALA A 139 7.46 0.79 11.84
C ALA A 139 8.21 1.69 12.84
N LEU A 140 9.20 2.46 12.37
CA LEU A 140 10.01 3.30 13.24
C LEU A 140 9.22 4.52 13.67
N ALA A 141 9.25 4.85 14.96
CA ALA A 141 8.59 6.03 15.53
C ALA A 141 9.57 6.87 16.36
N ASN A 142 10.82 6.95 15.88
CA ASN A 142 11.85 7.75 16.56
C ASN A 142 11.61 9.23 16.29
N THR A 143 12.17 10.08 17.14
CA THR A 143 12.20 11.54 17.01
C THR A 143 13.65 12.01 16.98
N THR A 144 13.91 13.32 16.89
CA THR A 144 15.31 13.81 16.97
C THR A 144 15.92 13.56 18.36
N GLN A 145 15.08 13.51 19.40
CA GLN A 145 15.49 13.32 20.79
C GLN A 145 15.40 11.88 21.29
N THR A 146 14.58 11.03 20.68
CA THR A 146 14.31 9.67 21.18
C THR A 146 14.46 8.62 20.10
N SER A 147 15.05 7.46 20.46
CA SER A 147 15.26 6.34 19.55
C SER A 147 14.85 5.01 20.18
N GLY A 148 14.65 3.99 19.36
CA GLY A 148 14.17 2.67 19.80
C GLY A 148 12.64 2.51 19.76
N ASN A 149 11.92 3.57 19.41
CA ASN A 149 10.46 3.60 19.38
C ASN A 149 9.89 2.86 18.17
N ARG A 150 8.73 2.21 18.35
CA ARG A 150 8.06 1.44 17.30
C ARG A 150 6.55 1.69 17.32
N VAL A 151 5.96 1.65 16.14
CA VAL A 151 4.51 1.74 15.95
C VAL A 151 3.99 0.53 15.16
N LYS A 152 2.81 0.06 15.57
CA LYS A 152 2.08 -1.04 14.93
C LYS A 152 0.74 -0.50 14.47
N HIS A 153 0.42 -0.68 13.21
CA HIS A 153 -0.89 -0.31 12.67
C HIS A 153 -1.20 -1.13 11.42
N SER A 154 -2.44 -1.09 10.98
CA SER A 154 -2.89 -1.75 9.77
C SER A 154 -3.99 -0.96 9.11
N PHE A 155 -4.11 -1.14 7.80
CA PHE A 155 -5.19 -0.58 7.01
C PHE A 155 -5.48 -1.48 5.81
N GLY A 156 -6.71 -1.36 5.30
CA GLY A 156 -7.07 -1.87 3.98
C GLY A 156 -7.01 -0.74 2.97
N TYR A 157 -6.88 -1.10 1.69
CA TYR A 157 -6.94 -0.15 0.60
C TYR A 157 -7.72 -0.72 -0.59
N PHE A 158 -8.18 0.17 -1.46
CA PHE A 158 -8.73 -0.15 -2.76
C PHE A 158 -8.16 0.83 -3.79
N GLU A 159 -7.75 0.32 -4.93
CA GLU A 159 -7.10 1.04 -6.01
C GLU A 159 -7.74 0.65 -7.35
N LEU A 160 -7.90 1.62 -8.24
CA LEU A 160 -8.30 1.41 -9.62
C LEU A 160 -7.10 1.72 -10.52
N ILE A 161 -6.74 0.77 -11.37
CA ILE A 161 -5.56 0.83 -12.23
C ILE A 161 -6.02 0.82 -13.69
N ALA A 162 -5.48 1.74 -14.47
CA ALA A 162 -5.64 1.77 -15.92
C ALA A 162 -4.25 1.68 -16.56
N THR A 163 -4.05 0.67 -17.40
CA THR A 163 -2.76 0.35 -18.03
C THR A 163 -2.91 0.34 -19.54
N VAL A 164 -1.98 0.97 -20.26
CA VAL A 164 -1.82 0.80 -21.71
C VAL A 164 -0.58 -0.04 -21.95
N GLY A 165 -0.70 -1.13 -22.70
CA GLY A 165 0.40 -2.06 -22.92
C GLY A 165 0.50 -2.55 -24.36
N TYR A 166 1.68 -3.07 -24.71
CA TYR A 166 1.99 -3.59 -26.04
C TYR A 166 2.70 -4.95 -25.92
N ASP A 167 2.09 -6.00 -26.48
CA ASP A 167 2.63 -7.36 -26.47
C ASP A 167 3.71 -7.54 -27.55
N ILE A 168 4.93 -7.88 -27.12
CA ILE A 168 6.05 -8.25 -27.99
C ILE A 168 6.18 -9.77 -27.97
N HIS A 169 5.97 -10.39 -29.13
CA HIS A 169 6.14 -11.83 -29.32
C HIS A 169 7.56 -12.07 -29.87
N PHE A 170 8.33 -12.93 -29.20
CA PHE A 170 9.61 -13.45 -29.67
C PHE A 170 9.43 -14.86 -30.24
#